data_AF-A0A517RPA0-F1
#
_entry.id   AF-A0A517RPA0-F1
#
_cell.length_a   1.000
_cell.length_b   1.000
_cell.length_c   1.000
_cell.angle_alpha   90.00
_cell.angle_beta   90.00
_cell.angle_gamma   90.00
#
_symmetry.space_group_name_H-M   'P 1'
#
loop_
_entity.id
_entity.type
_entity.pdbx_description
1 polymer ?
#
loop_
_entity_poly.entity_id
_entity_poly.type
_entity_poly.pdbx_seq_one_letter_code
_entity_poly.pdbx_strand_id
1 'polypeptide(L)'
;MESILVLGALTGGAWWVGKQLYQAGRSANSRRARRRESAVAASEYQHRERLSRQRQIREHQQKQAVRQRGLNRKYRALQVALLQINQAPDFQRAASLAEAARDIPLASRQRQYRRFRPQLVRHYIRRLRSGAEAQLLLDSLTTLVEALGIAGFEASYIQQEASRQVQNRNRQPAENYSATLERMQQEHTDRTAALNQTSLDPDTKQQLLEAQNQRLVESLMEMTLGQQGETT
;
A
#
# COMPACT_ATOMS: atom_id res chain seq x y z
N MET A 1 59.26 -77.00 59.18
CA MET A 1 58.42 -77.20 57.98
C MET A 1 57.21 -76.28 58.06
N GLU A 2 57.37 -74.96 57.87
CA GLU A 2 56.24 -74.01 57.96
C GLU A 2 56.32 -72.86 56.94
N SER A 3 57.09 -73.02 55.87
CA SER A 3 57.36 -71.93 54.92
C SER A 3 56.63 -72.06 53.57
N ILE A 4 55.83 -73.10 53.37
CA ILE A 4 55.23 -73.43 52.06
C ILE A 4 53.76 -72.99 51.95
N LEU A 5 53.08 -72.68 53.05
CA LEU A 5 51.63 -72.36 53.04
C LEU A 5 51.30 -70.88 52.75
N VAL A 6 52.27 -69.96 52.79
CA VAL A 6 52.01 -68.52 52.60
C VAL A 6 52.03 -68.10 51.12
N LEU A 7 52.64 -68.88 50.23
CA LEU A 7 52.74 -68.57 48.80
C LEU A 7 51.50 -68.94 47.97
N GLY A 8 50.61 -69.81 48.48
CA GLY A 8 49.34 -70.15 47.82
C GLY A 8 48.23 -69.11 48.02
N ALA A 9 48.25 -68.36 49.13
CA ALA A 9 47.21 -67.38 49.46
C ALA A 9 47.37 -66.05 48.69
N LEU A 10 48.61 -65.64 48.39
CA LEU A 10 48.90 -64.40 47.67
C LEU A 10 48.65 -64.49 46.16
N THR A 11 48.79 -65.68 45.57
CA THR A 11 48.57 -65.89 44.12
C THR A 11 47.08 -65.99 43.76
N GLY A 12 46.25 -66.58 44.63
CA GLY A 12 44.79 -66.64 44.45
C GLY A 12 44.10 -65.27 44.56
N GLY A 13 44.56 -64.42 45.48
CA GLY A 13 44.03 -63.05 45.64
C GLY A 13 44.29 -62.15 44.43
N ALA A 14 45.50 -62.21 43.86
CA ALA A 14 45.85 -61.44 42.67
C ALA A 14 45.02 -61.83 41.43
N TRP A 15 44.76 -63.12 41.23
CA TRP A 15 43.91 -63.60 40.15
C TRP A 15 42.43 -63.17 40.31
N TRP A 16 41.91 -63.21 41.54
CA TRP A 16 40.54 -62.78 41.83
C TRP A 16 40.34 -61.27 41.62
N VAL A 17 41.29 -60.44 42.08
CA VAL A 17 41.29 -58.99 41.85
C VAL A 17 41.42 -58.66 40.35
N GLY A 18 42.31 -59.35 39.62
CA GLY A 18 42.44 -59.18 38.17
C GLY A 18 41.15 -59.54 37.42
N LYS A 19 40.47 -60.63 37.82
CA LYS A 19 39.20 -61.06 37.23
C LYS A 19 38.07 -60.07 37.53
N GLN A 20 37.99 -59.53 38.75
CA GLN A 20 37.04 -58.47 39.09
C GLN A 20 37.29 -57.18 38.30
N LEU A 21 38.54 -56.73 38.19
CA LEU A 21 38.89 -55.53 37.43
C LEU A 21 38.60 -55.71 35.94
N TYR A 22 38.85 -56.89 35.37
CA TYR A 22 38.51 -57.21 33.98
C TYR A 22 36.99 -57.21 33.74
N GLN A 23 36.21 -57.81 34.64
CA GLN A 23 34.73 -57.79 34.57
C GLN A 23 34.16 -56.38 34.77
N ALA A 24 34.75 -55.58 35.68
CA ALA A 24 34.41 -54.18 35.89
C ALA A 24 34.74 -53.32 34.64
N GLY A 25 35.90 -53.54 34.01
CA GLY A 25 36.29 -52.89 32.77
C GLY A 25 35.35 -53.23 31.61
N ARG A 26 34.97 -54.51 31.46
CA ARG A 26 34.06 -54.98 30.40
C ARG A 26 32.63 -54.44 30.59
N SER A 27 32.15 -54.36 31.84
CA SER A 27 30.85 -53.75 32.17
C SER A 27 30.85 -52.21 32.05
N ALA A 28 31.96 -51.54 32.34
CA ALA A 28 32.11 -50.11 32.11
C ALA A 28 32.15 -49.78 30.61
N ASN A 29 32.84 -50.59 29.79
CA ASN A 29 32.88 -50.41 28.34
C ASN A 29 31.51 -50.66 27.68
N SER A 30 30.77 -51.68 28.11
CA SER A 30 29.42 -51.94 27.58
C SER A 30 28.43 -50.84 27.96
N ARG A 31 28.53 -50.27 29.17
CA ARG A 31 27.74 -49.08 29.57
C ARG A 31 28.08 -47.85 28.73
N ARG A 32 29.37 -47.62 28.43
CA ARG A 32 29.81 -46.53 27.55
C ARG A 32 29.33 -46.73 26.11
N ALA A 33 29.39 -47.95 25.58
CA ALA A 33 28.90 -48.28 24.25
C ALA A 33 27.39 -47.99 24.12
N ARG A 34 26.58 -48.48 25.07
CA ARG A 34 25.12 -48.21 25.12
C ARG A 34 24.80 -46.72 25.25
N ARG A 35 25.57 -45.96 26.05
CA ARG A 35 25.41 -44.51 26.17
C ARG A 35 25.71 -43.78 24.86
N ARG A 36 26.75 -44.20 24.12
CA ARG A 36 27.08 -43.66 22.80
C ARG A 36 25.98 -43.97 21.79
N GLU A 37 25.50 -45.21 21.73
CA GLU A 37 24.39 -45.60 20.86
C GLU A 37 23.11 -44.81 21.18
N SER A 38 22.76 -44.67 22.47
CA SER A 38 21.60 -43.86 22.87
C SER A 38 21.76 -42.38 22.52
N ALA A 39 22.97 -41.84 22.62
CA ALA A 39 23.24 -40.44 22.26
C ALA A 39 23.17 -40.23 20.74
N VAL A 40 23.67 -41.17 19.95
CA VAL A 40 23.55 -41.15 18.48
C VAL A 40 22.08 -41.27 18.08
N ALA A 41 21.33 -42.22 18.62
CA ALA A 41 19.91 -42.38 18.34
C ALA A 41 19.08 -41.15 18.73
N ALA A 42 19.38 -40.53 19.88
CA ALA A 42 18.74 -39.27 20.29
C ALA A 42 19.08 -38.12 19.34
N SER A 43 20.32 -38.03 18.86
CA SER A 43 20.74 -37.01 17.89
C SER A 43 20.09 -37.20 16.53
N GLU A 44 19.94 -38.45 16.06
CA GLU A 44 19.24 -38.77 14.81
C GLU A 44 17.76 -38.46 14.90
N TYR A 45 17.12 -38.78 16.03
CA TYR A 45 15.72 -38.44 16.28
C TYR A 45 15.51 -36.92 16.23
N GLN A 46 16.35 -36.16 16.95
CA GLN A 46 16.30 -34.69 16.93
C GLN A 46 16.56 -34.13 15.52
N HIS A 47 17.48 -34.72 14.76
CA HIS A 47 17.75 -34.30 13.39
C HIS A 47 16.54 -34.56 12.47
N ARG A 48 15.92 -35.74 12.55
CA ARG A 48 14.70 -36.07 11.79
C ARG A 48 13.54 -35.16 12.16
N GLU A 49 13.36 -34.85 13.44
CA GLU A 49 12.32 -33.93 13.91
C GLU A 49 12.57 -32.49 13.42
N ARG A 50 13.82 -32.02 13.41
CA ARG A 50 14.17 -30.71 12.84
C ARG A 50 13.86 -30.67 11.34
N LEU A 51 14.22 -31.73 10.60
CA LEU A 51 13.95 -31.81 9.16
C LEU A 51 12.43 -31.83 8.87
N SER A 52 11.63 -32.56 9.65
CA SER A 52 10.17 -32.59 9.46
C SER A 52 9.54 -31.23 9.75
N ARG A 53 9.94 -30.56 10.84
CA ARG A 53 9.52 -29.17 11.14
C ARG A 53 9.92 -28.20 10.03
N GLN A 54 11.15 -28.30 9.51
CA GLN A 54 11.59 -27.45 8.39
C GLN A 54 10.75 -27.67 7.12
N ARG A 55 10.39 -28.93 6.80
CA ARG A 55 9.52 -29.23 5.66
C ARG A 55 8.13 -28.61 5.85
N GLN A 56 7.52 -28.77 7.03
CA GLN A 56 6.23 -28.17 7.34
C GLN A 56 6.25 -26.64 7.20
N ILE A 57 7.27 -25.97 7.74
CA ILE A 57 7.42 -24.50 7.61
C ILE A 57 7.50 -24.09 6.14
N ARG A 58 8.29 -24.78 5.32
CA ARG A 58 8.40 -24.49 3.89
C ARG A 58 7.08 -24.70 3.15
N GLU A 59 6.36 -25.78 3.43
CA GLU A 59 5.05 -26.03 2.83
C GLU A 59 4.03 -24.94 3.20
N HIS A 60 4.00 -24.52 4.46
CA HIS A 60 3.16 -23.40 4.90
C HIS A 60 3.53 -22.10 4.19
N GLN A 61 4.82 -21.78 4.09
CA GLN A 61 5.31 -20.59 3.38
C GLN A 61 4.95 -20.65 1.89
N GLN A 62 5.09 -21.81 1.23
CA GLN A 62 4.71 -21.98 -0.17
C GLN A 62 3.21 -21.78 -0.38
N LYS A 63 2.37 -22.40 0.47
CA LYS A 63 0.90 -22.23 0.42
C LYS A 63 0.51 -20.76 0.61
N GLN A 64 1.14 -20.06 1.55
CA GLN A 64 0.92 -18.63 1.77
C GLN A 64 1.36 -17.80 0.56
N ALA A 65 2.53 -18.10 -0.02
CA ALA A 65 3.04 -17.39 -1.19
C ALA A 65 2.12 -17.56 -2.42
N VAL A 66 1.60 -18.77 -2.66
CA VAL A 66 0.63 -19.03 -3.74
C VAL A 66 -0.66 -18.24 -3.50
N ARG A 67 -1.19 -18.26 -2.28
CA ARG A 67 -2.38 -17.46 -1.92
C ARG A 67 -2.15 -15.97 -2.13
N GLN A 68 -1.01 -15.43 -1.69
CA GLN A 68 -0.65 -14.03 -1.89
C GLN A 68 -0.51 -13.67 -3.37
N ARG A 69 0.11 -14.54 -4.19
CA ARG A 69 0.19 -14.34 -5.65
C ARG A 69 -1.19 -14.28 -6.29
N GLY A 70 -2.11 -15.16 -5.87
CA GLY A 70 -3.50 -15.15 -6.33
C GLY A 70 -4.22 -13.84 -6.00
N LEU A 71 -4.11 -13.37 -4.75
CA LEU A 71 -4.68 -12.10 -4.33
C LEU A 71 -4.09 -10.90 -5.09
N ASN A 72 -2.76 -10.88 -5.27
CA ASN A 72 -2.07 -9.83 -6.02
C ASN A 72 -2.50 -9.79 -7.49
N ARG A 73 -2.75 -10.94 -8.12
CA ARG A 73 -3.27 -11.01 -9.49
C ARG A 73 -4.66 -10.39 -9.58
N LYS A 74 -5.58 -10.75 -8.68
CA LYS A 74 -6.93 -10.15 -8.60
C LYS A 74 -6.85 -8.64 -8.36
N TYR A 75 -5.98 -8.20 -7.46
CA TYR A 75 -5.78 -6.78 -7.16
C TYR A 75 -5.30 -5.99 -8.38
N ARG A 76 -4.32 -6.52 -9.10
CA ARG A 76 -3.82 -5.90 -10.34
C ARG A 76 -4.89 -5.85 -11.42
N ALA A 77 -5.67 -6.93 -11.59
CA ALA A 77 -6.76 -6.96 -12.57
C ALA A 77 -7.81 -5.87 -12.27
N LEU A 78 -8.22 -5.72 -11.00
CA LEU A 78 -9.10 -4.64 -10.56
C LEU A 78 -8.49 -3.26 -10.86
N GLN A 79 -7.22 -3.06 -10.51
CA GLN A 79 -6.55 -1.78 -10.75
C GLN A 79 -6.46 -1.43 -12.24
N VAL A 80 -6.17 -2.40 -13.10
CA VAL A 80 -6.16 -2.22 -14.56
C VAL A 80 -7.56 -1.86 -15.06
N ALA A 81 -8.61 -2.51 -14.56
CA ALA A 81 -9.99 -2.19 -14.91
C ALA A 81 -10.36 -0.74 -14.57
N LEU A 82 -9.98 -0.29 -13.37
CA LEU A 82 -10.23 1.09 -12.92
C LEU A 82 -9.42 2.11 -13.73
N LEU A 83 -8.18 1.79 -14.12
CA LEU A 83 -7.37 2.63 -15.01
C LEU A 83 -7.98 2.74 -16.42
N GLN A 84 -8.51 1.63 -16.94
CA GLN A 84 -9.11 1.55 -18.26
C GLN A 84 -10.57 2.02 -18.31
N ILE A 85 -11.12 2.52 -17.20
CA ILE A 85 -12.53 2.88 -17.11
C ILE A 85 -12.92 3.92 -18.15
N ASN A 86 -12.00 4.83 -18.48
CA ASN A 86 -12.17 5.86 -19.50
C ASN A 86 -12.44 5.31 -20.91
N GLN A 87 -12.08 4.06 -21.19
CA GLN A 87 -12.29 3.38 -22.48
C GLN A 87 -13.55 2.51 -22.47
N ALA A 88 -14.08 2.15 -21.29
CA ALA A 88 -15.25 1.28 -21.16
C ALA A 88 -16.56 2.06 -21.37
N PRO A 89 -17.61 1.47 -21.96
CA PRO A 89 -18.91 2.13 -22.16
C PRO A 89 -19.60 2.47 -20.83
N ASP A 90 -19.41 1.63 -19.82
CA ASP A 90 -20.02 1.71 -18.50
C ASP A 90 -19.04 1.23 -17.39
N PHE A 91 -19.57 1.09 -16.17
CA PHE A 91 -18.81 0.61 -15.01
C PHE A 91 -18.86 -0.92 -14.81
N GLN A 92 -19.62 -1.67 -15.64
CA GLN A 92 -19.89 -3.10 -15.40
C GLN A 92 -18.64 -3.96 -15.46
N ARG A 93 -17.73 -3.68 -16.40
CA ARG A 93 -16.45 -4.41 -16.50
C ARG A 93 -15.62 -4.26 -15.22
N ALA A 94 -15.58 -3.05 -14.66
CA ALA A 94 -14.89 -2.80 -13.41
C ALA A 94 -15.61 -3.48 -12.24
N ALA A 95 -16.95 -3.47 -12.24
CA ALA A 95 -17.77 -4.12 -11.22
C ALA A 95 -17.52 -5.63 -11.17
N SER A 96 -17.55 -6.32 -12.32
CA SER A 96 -17.25 -7.75 -12.43
C SER A 96 -15.86 -8.11 -11.88
N LEU A 97 -14.85 -7.27 -12.15
CA LEU A 97 -13.49 -7.47 -11.62
C LEU A 97 -13.40 -7.14 -10.12
N ALA A 98 -14.20 -6.20 -9.62
CA ALA A 98 -14.32 -5.93 -8.19
C ALA A 98 -14.97 -7.09 -7.44
N GLU A 99 -15.99 -7.72 -8.02
CA GLU A 99 -16.62 -8.94 -7.48
C GLU A 99 -15.64 -10.11 -7.45
N ALA A 100 -14.91 -10.35 -8.55
CA ALA A 100 -13.87 -11.38 -8.60
C ALA A 100 -12.76 -11.16 -7.55
N ALA A 101 -12.57 -9.89 -7.16
CA ALA A 101 -11.62 -9.41 -6.15
C ALA A 101 -12.20 -9.34 -4.72
N ARG A 102 -13.36 -9.95 -4.44
CA ARG A 102 -13.99 -9.94 -3.10
C ARG A 102 -13.09 -10.50 -1.98
N ASP A 103 -12.19 -11.43 -2.32
CA ASP A 103 -11.23 -12.03 -1.38
C ASP A 103 -10.12 -11.06 -0.93
N ILE A 104 -9.97 -9.91 -1.60
CA ILE A 104 -9.00 -8.90 -1.24
C ILE A 104 -9.47 -8.17 0.03
N PRO A 105 -8.58 -7.88 0.99
CA PRO A 105 -8.92 -7.11 2.18
C PRO A 105 -9.72 -5.84 1.84
N LEU A 106 -10.80 -5.62 2.59
CA LEU A 106 -11.72 -4.50 2.37
C LEU A 106 -11.00 -3.15 2.35
N ALA A 107 -10.06 -2.93 3.27
CA ALA A 107 -9.27 -1.71 3.32
C ALA A 107 -8.51 -1.43 2.01
N SER A 108 -8.01 -2.47 1.32
CA SER A 108 -7.34 -2.33 0.03
C SER A 108 -8.32 -1.95 -1.09
N ARG A 109 -9.52 -2.54 -1.12
CA ARG A 109 -10.58 -2.18 -2.08
C ARG A 109 -11.07 -0.74 -1.87
N GLN A 110 -11.28 -0.33 -0.62
CA GLN A 110 -11.66 1.04 -0.26
C GLN A 110 -10.56 2.06 -0.61
N ARG A 111 -9.29 1.71 -0.41
CA ARG A 111 -8.17 2.56 -0.86
C ARG A 111 -8.16 2.75 -2.38
N GLN A 112 -8.45 1.69 -3.14
CA GLN A 112 -8.59 1.79 -4.60
C GLN A 112 -9.73 2.73 -4.98
N TYR A 113 -10.91 2.58 -4.38
CA TYR A 113 -12.01 3.52 -4.62
C TYR A 113 -11.60 4.96 -4.35
N ARG A 114 -11.04 5.28 -3.17
CA ARG A 114 -10.62 6.65 -2.83
C ARG A 114 -9.64 7.22 -3.85
N ARG A 115 -8.67 6.39 -4.29
CA ARG A 115 -7.68 6.78 -5.30
C ARG A 115 -8.32 7.05 -6.67
N PHE A 116 -9.28 6.22 -7.08
CA PHE A 116 -9.88 6.27 -8.41
C PHE A 116 -11.16 7.11 -8.48
N ARG A 117 -11.72 7.56 -7.35
CA ARG A 117 -12.95 8.36 -7.26
C ARG A 117 -12.96 9.56 -8.22
N PRO A 118 -11.89 10.39 -8.32
CA PRO A 118 -11.87 11.49 -9.29
C PRO A 118 -12.00 11.02 -10.74
N GLN A 119 -11.46 9.84 -11.07
CA GLN A 119 -11.59 9.25 -12.41
C GLN A 119 -13.00 8.73 -12.67
N LEU A 120 -13.66 8.13 -11.66
CA LEU A 120 -15.06 7.72 -11.76
C LEU A 120 -15.98 8.91 -12.06
N VAL A 121 -15.81 10.02 -11.34
CA VAL A 121 -16.55 11.27 -11.57
C VAL A 121 -16.32 11.80 -12.99
N ARG A 122 -15.06 11.90 -13.42
CA ARG A 122 -14.70 12.36 -14.78
C ARG A 122 -15.28 11.45 -15.86
N HIS A 123 -15.25 10.14 -15.65
CA HIS A 123 -15.81 9.17 -16.58
C HIS A 123 -17.32 9.31 -16.68
N TYR A 124 -18.01 9.42 -15.56
CA TYR A 124 -19.46 9.64 -15.49
C TYR A 124 -19.87 10.89 -16.26
N ILE A 125 -19.20 12.03 -16.01
CA ILE A 125 -19.43 13.28 -16.75
C ILE A 125 -19.21 13.10 -18.25
N ARG A 126 -18.12 12.45 -18.65
CA ARG A 126 -17.79 12.22 -20.06
C ARG A 126 -18.89 11.40 -20.75
N ARG A 127 -19.38 10.35 -20.09
CA ARG A 127 -20.43 9.48 -20.63
C ARG A 127 -21.78 10.19 -20.75
N LEU A 128 -22.16 10.96 -19.74
CA LEU A 128 -23.35 11.82 -19.84
C LEU A 128 -23.27 12.79 -21.03
N ARG A 129 -22.10 13.40 -21.26
CA ARG A 129 -21.90 14.30 -22.41
C ARG A 129 -21.98 13.60 -23.76
N SER A 130 -21.58 12.33 -23.84
CA SER A 130 -21.77 11.53 -25.05
C SER A 130 -23.21 11.04 -25.25
N GLY A 131 -24.17 11.46 -24.42
CA GLY A 131 -25.57 11.07 -24.52
C GLY A 131 -25.90 9.71 -23.92
N ALA A 132 -25.02 9.15 -23.08
CA ALA A 132 -25.34 7.92 -22.37
C ALA A 132 -26.44 8.16 -21.33
N GLU A 133 -27.32 7.16 -21.15
CA GLU A 133 -28.43 7.24 -20.22
C GLU A 133 -27.94 7.32 -18.76
N ALA A 134 -28.40 8.34 -18.03
CA ALA A 134 -27.95 8.61 -16.68
C ALA A 134 -28.28 7.47 -15.70
N GLN A 135 -29.45 6.83 -15.86
CA GLN A 135 -29.89 5.76 -14.97
C GLN A 135 -29.02 4.50 -15.14
N LEU A 136 -28.75 4.08 -16.38
CA LEU A 136 -27.87 2.93 -16.65
C LEU A 136 -26.44 3.14 -16.12
N LEU A 137 -25.92 4.36 -16.23
CA LEU A 137 -24.62 4.72 -15.65
C LEU A 137 -24.64 4.69 -14.13
N LEU A 138 -25.71 5.18 -13.50
CA LEU A 138 -25.87 5.15 -12.05
C LEU A 138 -25.99 3.71 -11.53
N ASP A 139 -26.78 2.86 -12.19
CA ASP A 139 -26.96 1.47 -11.80
C ASP A 139 -25.63 0.71 -11.90
N SER A 140 -24.92 0.83 -13.02
CA SER A 140 -23.61 0.19 -13.19
C SER A 140 -22.55 0.73 -12.22
N LEU A 141 -22.58 2.03 -11.91
CA LEU A 141 -21.71 2.62 -10.88
C LEU A 141 -22.05 2.09 -9.49
N THR A 142 -23.32 1.94 -9.17
CA THR A 142 -23.79 1.38 -7.88
C THR A 142 -23.29 -0.05 -7.71
N THR A 143 -23.42 -0.88 -8.75
CA THR A 143 -22.87 -2.24 -8.75
C THR A 143 -21.36 -2.25 -8.49
N LEU A 144 -20.60 -1.34 -9.12
CA LEU A 144 -19.16 -1.22 -8.88
C LEU A 144 -18.84 -0.84 -7.43
N VAL A 145 -19.53 0.16 -6.89
CA VAL A 145 -19.31 0.68 -5.52
C VAL A 145 -19.62 -0.40 -4.49
N GLU A 146 -20.73 -1.12 -4.66
CA GLU A 146 -21.11 -2.23 -3.79
C GLU A 146 -20.12 -3.40 -3.88
N ALA A 147 -19.67 -3.76 -5.10
CA ALA A 147 -18.65 -4.78 -5.31
C ALA A 147 -17.29 -4.43 -4.66
N LEU A 148 -16.98 -3.13 -4.54
CA LEU A 148 -15.81 -2.64 -3.81
C LEU A 148 -15.99 -2.68 -2.28
N GLY A 149 -17.19 -2.98 -1.79
CA GLY A 149 -17.52 -3.00 -0.36
C GLY A 149 -17.76 -1.60 0.21
N ILE A 150 -18.29 -0.69 -0.60
CA ILE A 150 -18.64 0.67 -0.23
C ILE A 150 -20.15 0.79 -0.26
N ALA A 151 -20.69 1.69 0.56
CA ALA A 151 -22.13 1.91 0.61
C ALA A 151 -22.66 2.47 -0.72
N GLY A 152 -23.78 1.94 -1.19
CA GLY A 152 -24.35 2.31 -2.50
C GLY A 152 -24.64 3.81 -2.66
N PHE A 153 -24.91 4.54 -1.57
CA PHE A 153 -25.15 6.00 -1.62
C PHE A 153 -23.97 6.79 -2.20
N GLU A 154 -22.75 6.24 -2.19
CA GLU A 154 -21.58 6.88 -2.78
C GLU A 154 -21.72 7.04 -4.31
N ALA A 155 -22.46 6.15 -4.98
CA ALA A 155 -22.78 6.31 -6.39
C ALA A 155 -23.65 7.56 -6.63
N SER A 156 -24.65 7.78 -5.78
CA SER A 156 -25.49 8.99 -5.81
C SER A 156 -24.67 10.26 -5.54
N TYR A 157 -23.68 10.21 -4.63
CA TYR A 157 -22.78 11.35 -4.42
C TYR A 157 -21.91 11.66 -5.63
N ILE A 158 -21.40 10.65 -6.33
CA ILE A 158 -20.66 10.83 -7.59
C ILE A 158 -21.56 11.46 -8.66
N GLN A 159 -22.80 11.00 -8.80
CA GLN A 159 -23.77 11.60 -9.72
C GLN A 159 -24.03 13.07 -9.37
N GLN A 160 -24.27 13.38 -8.09
CA GLN A 160 -24.50 14.76 -7.64
C GLN A 160 -23.29 15.65 -7.91
N GLU A 161 -22.08 15.17 -7.64
CA GLU A 161 -20.83 15.88 -7.92
C GLU A 161 -20.65 16.10 -9.43
N ALA A 162 -20.93 15.09 -10.25
CA ALA A 162 -20.89 15.19 -11.71
C ALA A 162 -21.86 16.26 -12.23
N SER A 163 -23.11 16.26 -11.73
CA SER A 163 -24.12 17.26 -12.09
C SER A 163 -23.68 18.67 -11.71
N ARG A 164 -23.10 18.87 -10.52
CA ARG A 164 -22.55 20.16 -10.09
C ARG A 164 -21.41 20.63 -10.99
N GLN A 165 -20.50 19.74 -11.39
CA GLN A 165 -19.39 20.10 -12.28
C GLN A 165 -19.87 20.45 -13.70
N VAL A 166 -20.88 19.76 -14.22
CA VAL A 166 -21.49 20.11 -15.51
C VAL A 166 -22.16 21.48 -15.45
N GLN A 167 -22.93 21.76 -14.38
CA GLN A 167 -23.58 23.05 -14.18
C GLN A 167 -22.56 24.19 -14.00
N ASN A 168 -21.52 23.98 -13.19
CA ASN A 168 -20.50 25.00 -12.93
C ASN A 168 -19.66 25.32 -14.17
N ARG A 169 -19.42 24.34 -15.05
CA ARG A 169 -18.71 24.60 -16.31
C ARG A 169 -19.56 25.36 -17.31
N ASN A 170 -20.87 25.10 -17.36
CA ASN A 170 -21.81 25.91 -18.13
C ASN A 170 -21.99 27.32 -17.53
N ARG A 171 -21.63 27.48 -16.26
CA ARG A 171 -21.54 28.77 -15.55
C ARG A 171 -20.13 29.35 -15.54
N GLN A 172 -19.17 28.82 -16.30
CA GLN A 172 -17.95 29.61 -16.55
C GLN A 172 -18.44 30.92 -17.18
N PRO A 173 -18.30 32.06 -16.49
CA PRO A 173 -18.32 33.30 -17.24
C PRO A 173 -17.19 33.13 -18.26
N ALA A 174 -17.41 33.49 -19.52
CA ALA A 174 -16.28 34.06 -20.23
C ALA A 174 -15.75 35.12 -19.26
N GLU A 175 -14.57 34.91 -18.68
CA GLU A 175 -13.97 35.93 -17.82
C GLU A 175 -13.83 37.14 -18.73
N ASN A 176 -14.81 38.04 -18.64
CA ASN A 176 -14.83 39.23 -19.45
C ASN A 176 -13.52 39.91 -19.11
N TYR A 177 -12.64 40.08 -20.09
CA TYR A 177 -11.37 40.74 -19.91
C TYR A 177 -11.53 42.06 -19.12
N SER A 178 -12.64 42.76 -19.33
CA SER A 178 -13.07 43.92 -18.53
C SER A 178 -13.26 43.62 -17.04
N ALA A 179 -13.93 42.53 -16.66
CA ALA A 179 -14.14 42.15 -15.26
C ALA A 179 -12.83 41.72 -14.57
N THR A 180 -11.90 41.10 -15.31
CA THR A 180 -10.57 40.76 -14.79
C THR A 180 -9.73 42.02 -14.60
N LEU A 181 -9.76 42.96 -15.55
CA LEU A 181 -9.11 44.26 -15.43
C LEU A 181 -9.66 45.08 -14.25
N GLU A 182 -10.98 45.17 -14.13
CA GLU A 182 -11.64 45.89 -13.03
C GLU A 182 -11.22 45.32 -11.67
N ARG A 183 -11.18 43.99 -11.54
CA ARG A 183 -10.75 43.34 -10.30
C ARG A 183 -9.28 43.64 -9.99
N MET A 184 -8.38 43.61 -10.98
CA MET A 184 -6.97 43.94 -10.76
C MET A 184 -6.77 45.40 -10.38
N GLN A 185 -7.49 46.33 -11.03
CA GLN A 185 -7.44 47.75 -10.69
C GLN A 185 -7.94 47.98 -9.26
N GLN A 186 -9.05 47.35 -8.89
CA GLN A 186 -9.62 47.48 -7.55
C GLN A 186 -8.68 46.91 -6.48
N GLU A 187 -8.05 45.76 -6.73
CA GLU A 187 -7.08 45.17 -5.82
C GLU A 187 -5.81 46.03 -5.66
N HIS A 188 -5.36 46.68 -6.73
CA HIS A 188 -4.25 47.66 -6.65
C HIS A 188 -4.64 48.90 -5.85
N THR A 189 -5.85 49.44 -6.04
CA THR A 189 -6.32 50.58 -5.25
C THR A 189 -6.45 50.25 -3.76
N ASP A 190 -6.93 49.05 -3.44
CA ASP A 190 -7.08 48.61 -2.05
C ASP A 190 -5.71 48.44 -1.36
N ARG A 191 -4.75 47.84 -2.08
CA ARG A 191 -3.38 47.64 -1.55
C ARG A 191 -2.61 48.94 -1.40
N THR A 192 -2.74 49.87 -2.34
CA THR A 192 -2.11 51.19 -2.23
C THR A 192 -2.75 52.01 -1.12
N ALA A 193 -4.07 51.94 -0.94
CA ALA A 193 -4.76 52.56 0.19
C ALA A 193 -4.28 51.96 1.53
N ALA A 194 -4.14 50.64 1.63
CA ALA A 194 -3.62 49.98 2.82
C ALA A 194 -2.17 50.39 3.14
N LEU A 195 -1.29 50.43 2.13
CA LEU A 195 0.09 50.93 2.27
C LEU A 195 0.13 52.41 2.69
N ASN A 196 -0.84 53.20 2.24
CA ASN A 196 -0.95 54.60 2.62
C ASN A 196 -1.40 54.80 4.07
N GLN A 197 -2.21 53.90 4.60
CA GLN A 197 -2.70 53.91 5.99
C GLN A 197 -1.70 53.33 6.99
N THR A 198 -0.74 52.52 6.55
CA THR A 198 0.30 51.99 7.43
C THR A 198 1.36 53.04 7.80
N SER A 199 1.69 53.11 9.09
CA SER A 199 2.79 53.92 9.64
C SER A 199 4.14 53.26 9.39
N LEU A 200 4.56 53.22 8.12
CA LEU A 200 5.87 52.77 7.69
C LEU A 200 6.80 53.97 7.45
N ASP A 201 8.11 53.72 7.53
CA ASP A 201 9.16 54.68 7.21
C ASP A 201 9.00 55.16 5.74
N PRO A 202 9.04 56.48 5.45
CA PRO A 202 8.70 57.04 4.14
C PRO A 202 9.45 56.38 2.98
N ASP A 203 10.74 56.08 3.16
CA ASP A 203 11.57 55.46 2.12
C ASP A 203 11.12 54.02 1.83
N THR A 204 10.80 53.25 2.88
CA THR A 204 10.28 51.88 2.73
C THR A 204 8.89 51.85 2.10
N LYS A 205 8.05 52.82 2.47
CA LYS A 205 6.71 52.99 1.89
C LYS A 205 6.80 53.32 0.41
N GLN A 206 7.73 54.19 0.02
CA GLN A 206 7.96 54.55 -1.38
C GLN A 206 8.42 53.34 -2.20
N GLN A 207 9.38 52.55 -1.70
CA GLN A 207 9.82 51.32 -2.38
C GLN A 207 8.69 50.30 -2.57
N LEU A 208 7.82 50.14 -1.57
CA LEU A 208 6.69 49.23 -1.67
C LEU A 208 5.63 49.71 -2.67
N LEU A 209 5.38 51.02 -2.74
CA LEU A 209 4.48 51.59 -3.75
C LEU A 209 5.02 51.40 -5.17
N GLU A 210 6.32 51.63 -5.38
CA GLU A 210 6.99 51.40 -6.66
C GLU A 210 6.91 49.92 -7.10
N ALA A 211 7.16 48.99 -6.17
CA ALA A 211 7.06 47.56 -6.45
C ALA A 211 5.61 47.12 -6.78
N GLN A 212 4.60 47.71 -6.14
CA GLN A 212 3.19 47.43 -6.48
C GLN A 212 2.82 47.98 -7.87
N ASN A 213 3.33 49.15 -8.23
CA ASN A 213 3.11 49.72 -9.56
C ASN A 213 3.75 48.87 -10.66
N GLN A 214 4.97 48.38 -10.44
CA GLN A 214 5.64 47.48 -11.38
C GLN A 214 4.85 46.18 -11.58
N ARG A 215 4.35 45.56 -10.50
CA ARG A 215 3.52 44.34 -10.59
C ARG A 215 2.23 44.54 -11.36
N LEU A 216 1.58 45.69 -11.23
CA LEU A 216 0.37 46.00 -12.00
C LEU A 216 0.70 46.08 -13.49
N VAL A 217 1.79 46.77 -13.85
CA VAL A 217 2.24 46.89 -15.25
C VAL A 217 2.60 45.53 -15.84
N GLU A 218 3.33 44.69 -15.11
CA GLU A 218 3.66 43.32 -15.52
C GLU A 218 2.41 42.49 -15.76
N SER A 219 1.45 42.53 -14.84
CA SER A 219 0.18 41.80 -14.97
C SER A 219 -0.65 42.29 -16.18
N LEU A 220 -0.67 43.60 -16.45
CA LEU A 220 -1.34 44.17 -17.62
C LEU A 220 -0.63 43.77 -18.93
N MET A 221 0.70 43.73 -18.94
CA MET A 221 1.47 43.27 -20.10
C MET A 221 1.25 41.78 -20.37
N GLU A 222 1.25 40.93 -19.34
CA GLU A 222 0.96 39.49 -19.50
C GLU A 222 -0.47 39.25 -20.03
N MET A 223 -1.46 40.01 -19.55
CA MET A 223 -2.84 39.92 -20.03
C MET A 223 -3.00 40.38 -21.48
N THR A 224 -2.27 41.41 -21.91
CA THR A 224 -2.31 41.92 -23.29
C THR A 224 -1.55 41.04 -24.28
N LEU A 225 -0.42 40.45 -23.86
CA LEU A 225 0.37 39.51 -24.67
C LEU A 225 -0.32 38.15 -24.79
N GLY A 226 -1.00 37.68 -23.74
CA GLY A 226 -1.79 36.44 -23.76
C GLY A 226 -2.93 36.47 -24.78
N GLN A 227 -3.49 37.65 -25.09
CA GLN A 227 -4.53 37.82 -26.10
C GLN A 227 -4.02 37.79 -27.55
N GLN A 228 -2.77 38.20 -27.81
CA GLN A 228 -2.21 38.21 -29.17
C GLN A 228 -1.81 36.81 -29.65
N GLY A 229 -1.62 35.85 -28.75
CA GLY A 229 -1.31 34.45 -29.08
C GLY A 229 -2.51 33.57 -29.42
N GLU A 230 -3.75 34.03 -29.19
CA GLU A 230 -5.00 33.30 -29.49
C GLU A 230 -5.61 33.67 -30.85
N THR A 231 -5.01 34.62 -31.60
CA THR A 231 -5.52 35.09 -32.91
C THR A 231 -4.70 34.63 -34.13
N THR A 232 -3.76 33.70 -33.96
CA THR A 232 -3.02 33.02 -35.04
C THR A 232 -3.26 31.52 -35.01
#